data_AF-A0A8T2N315-F1
#
_entry.id   AF-A0A8T2N315-F1
#
_cell.length_a   1.000
_cell.length_b   1.000
_cell.length_c   1.000
_cell.angle_alpha   90.00
_cell.angle_beta   90.00
_cell.angle_gamma   90.00
#
_symmetry.space_group_name_H-M   'P 1'
#
loop_
_entity.id
_entity.type
_entity.pdbx_description
1 polymer ?
#
loop_
_entity_poly.entity_id
_entity_poly.type
_entity_poly.pdbx_seq_one_letter_code
_entity_poly.pdbx_strand_id
1 'polypeptide(L)'
;MVTEQSSEVAATKTELEAAKTELGATKTELGSVGTRLQTSESQVAELQRENEALKDMVTEQSSEVTATKTDLAATKTELGATKSELGARLQTSESQVAELQTENQDLGVTKTELGATKLELGVVEARLQTSESQVAELQTENQAQAVDLSAMEDRSNSTELQLQEHKTVMEELKSTVEGLKGHIAERPKVAFSAALTDAGNVGPVNTDTTLIYTKVFTNIGNHYSPATVLQLEVGDQVYMRLPSPRYQLYDNSNNYSTFSGFLLFPM
;
A
#
# COMPACT_ATOMS: atom_id res chain seq x y z
N MET A 1 -176.37 -31.29 39.97
CA MET A 1 -176.20 -32.07 38.73
C MET A 1 -175.98 -31.18 37.50
N VAL A 2 -176.95 -30.40 37.02
CA VAL A 2 -176.75 -29.53 35.82
C VAL A 2 -175.76 -28.38 36.07
N THR A 3 -175.76 -27.80 37.27
CA THR A 3 -174.83 -26.75 37.70
C THR A 3 -173.39 -27.22 37.86
N GLU A 4 -173.18 -28.52 38.07
CA GLU A 4 -171.89 -29.16 38.34
C GLU A 4 -171.21 -29.60 37.03
N GLN A 5 -172.00 -30.11 36.07
CA GLN A 5 -171.53 -30.36 34.70
C GLN A 5 -171.18 -29.05 33.96
N SER A 6 -171.90 -27.95 34.20
CA SER A 6 -171.60 -26.65 33.59
C SER A 6 -170.30 -26.05 34.11
N SER A 7 -169.93 -26.28 35.38
CA SER A 7 -168.64 -25.85 35.93
C SER A 7 -167.47 -26.68 35.39
N GLU A 8 -167.68 -27.97 35.15
CA GLU A 8 -166.65 -28.89 34.63
C GLU A 8 -166.32 -28.60 33.15
N VAL A 9 -167.32 -28.27 32.34
CA VAL A 9 -167.14 -27.81 30.95
C VAL A 9 -166.44 -26.44 30.89
N ALA A 10 -166.72 -25.54 31.84
CA ALA A 10 -166.03 -24.26 31.92
C ALA A 10 -164.55 -24.42 32.34
N ALA A 11 -164.26 -25.35 33.26
CA ALA A 11 -162.90 -25.66 33.70
C ALA A 11 -162.06 -26.26 32.55
N THR A 12 -162.58 -27.29 31.88
CA THR A 12 -161.89 -27.94 30.74
C THR A 12 -161.68 -27.00 29.55
N LYS A 13 -162.60 -26.07 29.28
CA LYS A 13 -162.39 -25.01 28.27
C LYS A 13 -161.30 -24.04 28.67
N THR A 14 -161.21 -23.69 29.96
CA THR A 14 -160.14 -22.83 30.49
C THR A 14 -158.78 -23.52 30.37
N GLU A 15 -158.71 -24.81 30.71
CA GLU A 15 -157.50 -25.63 30.53
C GLU A 15 -157.09 -25.76 29.06
N LEU A 16 -158.04 -25.95 28.14
CA LEU A 16 -157.75 -26.03 26.71
C LEU A 16 -157.21 -24.71 26.13
N GLU A 17 -157.77 -23.57 26.55
CA GLU A 17 -157.26 -22.26 26.13
C GLU A 17 -155.90 -21.94 26.77
N ALA A 18 -155.65 -22.41 28.00
CA ALA A 18 -154.32 -22.37 28.61
C ALA A 18 -153.32 -23.23 27.82
N ALA A 19 -153.69 -24.46 27.45
CA ALA A 19 -152.86 -25.37 26.66
C ALA A 19 -152.57 -24.83 25.25
N LYS A 20 -153.52 -24.15 24.60
CA LYS A 20 -153.26 -23.44 23.32
C LYS A 20 -152.31 -22.26 23.48
N THR A 21 -152.43 -21.52 24.59
CA THR A 21 -151.52 -20.41 24.90
C THR A 21 -150.11 -20.92 25.13
N GLU A 22 -149.94 -22.01 25.89
CA GLU A 22 -148.68 -22.74 26.05
C GLU A 22 -148.15 -23.28 24.72
N LEU A 23 -149.00 -23.86 23.88
CA LEU A 23 -148.60 -24.34 22.56
C LEU A 23 -148.11 -23.21 21.65
N GLY A 24 -148.77 -22.05 21.71
CA GLY A 24 -148.34 -20.83 21.00
C GLY A 24 -147.00 -20.31 21.52
N ALA A 25 -146.80 -20.31 22.84
CA ALA A 25 -145.55 -19.91 23.48
C ALA A 25 -144.40 -20.86 23.10
N THR A 26 -144.60 -22.17 23.22
CA THR A 26 -143.62 -23.19 22.85
C THR A 26 -143.28 -23.16 21.37
N LYS A 27 -144.24 -22.90 20.47
CA LYS A 27 -143.97 -22.71 19.04
C LYS A 27 -143.11 -21.48 18.76
N THR A 28 -143.33 -20.39 19.51
CA THR A 28 -142.53 -19.16 19.40
C THR A 28 -141.10 -19.39 19.91
N GLU A 29 -140.96 -20.07 21.06
CA GLU A 29 -139.66 -20.49 21.58
C GLU A 29 -138.94 -21.43 20.61
N LEU A 30 -139.62 -22.41 20.02
CA LEU A 30 -139.03 -23.31 19.03
C LEU A 30 -138.52 -22.55 17.81
N GLY A 31 -139.26 -21.54 17.34
CA GLY A 31 -138.82 -20.63 16.28
C GLY A 31 -137.55 -19.86 16.67
N SER A 32 -137.50 -19.31 17.88
CA SER A 32 -136.33 -18.63 18.44
C SER A 32 -135.13 -19.57 18.62
N VAL A 33 -135.36 -20.81 19.05
CA VAL A 33 -134.33 -21.85 19.15
C VAL A 33 -133.81 -22.20 17.76
N GLY A 34 -134.67 -22.28 16.74
CA GLY A 34 -134.27 -22.54 15.35
C GLY A 34 -133.36 -21.45 14.77
N THR A 35 -133.68 -20.18 14.98
CA THR A 35 -132.82 -19.07 14.50
C THR A 35 -131.49 -19.02 15.24
N ARG A 36 -131.49 -19.30 16.55
CA ARG A 36 -130.26 -19.42 17.35
C ARG A 36 -129.38 -20.59 16.90
N LEU A 37 -129.98 -21.74 16.56
CA LEU A 37 -129.26 -22.90 16.04
C LEU A 37 -128.57 -22.56 14.71
N GLN A 38 -129.31 -21.97 13.76
CA GLN A 38 -128.75 -21.55 12.47
C GLN A 38 -127.61 -20.52 12.62
N THR A 39 -127.76 -19.60 13.58
CA THR A 39 -126.70 -18.63 13.93
C THR A 39 -125.46 -19.35 14.46
N SER A 40 -125.65 -20.32 15.38
CA SER A 40 -124.55 -21.11 15.94
C SER A 40 -123.86 -21.98 14.88
N GLU A 41 -124.61 -22.59 13.95
CA GLU A 41 -124.07 -23.37 12.84
C GLU A 41 -123.20 -22.50 11.92
N SER A 42 -123.63 -21.26 11.65
CA SER A 42 -122.86 -20.30 10.85
C SER A 42 -121.55 -19.90 11.54
N GLN A 43 -121.59 -19.67 12.85
CA GLN A 43 -120.39 -19.37 13.65
C GLN A 43 -119.41 -20.55 13.68
N VAL A 44 -119.90 -21.78 13.80
CA VAL A 44 -119.05 -22.99 13.74
C VAL A 44 -118.37 -23.10 12.38
N ALA A 45 -119.10 -22.88 11.28
CA ALA A 45 -118.52 -22.91 9.94
C ALA A 45 -117.46 -21.81 9.73
N GLU A 46 -117.66 -20.62 10.32
CA GLU A 46 -116.68 -19.53 10.28
C GLU A 46 -115.43 -19.85 11.09
N LEU A 47 -115.59 -20.34 12.32
CA LEU A 47 -114.48 -20.80 13.17
C LEU A 47 -113.71 -21.97 12.53
N GLN A 48 -114.37 -22.86 11.79
CA GLN A 48 -113.70 -23.92 11.04
C GLN A 48 -112.83 -23.36 9.92
N ARG A 49 -113.33 -22.37 9.16
CA ARG A 49 -112.50 -21.71 8.12
C ARG A 49 -111.31 -20.96 8.72
N GLU A 50 -111.52 -20.26 9.84
CA GLU A 50 -110.45 -19.55 10.54
C GLU A 50 -109.38 -20.53 11.06
N ASN A 51 -109.77 -21.68 11.61
CA ASN A 51 -108.84 -22.72 12.05
C ASN A 51 -108.02 -23.31 10.91
N GLU A 52 -108.63 -23.59 9.75
CA GLU A 52 -107.88 -24.08 8.58
C GLU A 52 -106.92 -23.00 8.06
N ALA A 53 -107.34 -21.73 8.00
CA ALA A 53 -106.46 -20.64 7.60
C ALA A 53 -105.27 -20.45 8.57
N LEU A 54 -105.52 -20.51 9.88
CA LEU A 54 -104.46 -20.44 10.90
C LEU A 54 -103.50 -21.63 10.80
N LYS A 55 -104.01 -22.82 10.48
CA LYS A 55 -103.19 -24.02 10.28
C LYS A 55 -102.27 -23.87 9.07
N ASP A 56 -102.79 -23.36 7.95
CA ASP A 56 -101.99 -23.06 6.77
C ASP A 56 -100.89 -22.04 7.08
N MET A 57 -101.22 -20.94 7.78
CA MET A 57 -100.23 -19.94 8.22
C MET A 57 -99.13 -20.55 9.08
N VAL A 58 -99.48 -21.43 10.03
CA VAL A 58 -98.50 -22.12 10.89
C VAL A 58 -97.60 -23.04 10.05
N THR A 59 -98.15 -23.73 9.05
CA THR A 59 -97.33 -24.57 8.16
C THR A 59 -96.36 -23.74 7.31
N GLU A 60 -96.81 -22.59 6.80
CA GLU A 60 -95.96 -21.69 6.03
C GLU A 60 -94.85 -21.08 6.89
N GLN A 61 -95.20 -20.55 8.07
CA GLN A 61 -94.20 -20.06 9.03
C GLN A 61 -93.20 -21.14 9.45
N SER A 62 -93.65 -22.39 9.63
CA SER A 62 -92.73 -23.49 9.92
C SER A 62 -91.77 -23.74 8.76
N SER A 63 -92.23 -23.62 7.51
CA SER A 63 -91.38 -23.79 6.34
C SER A 63 -90.34 -22.65 6.23
N GLU A 64 -90.74 -21.40 6.48
CA GLU A 64 -89.83 -20.25 6.48
C GLU A 64 -88.75 -20.36 7.56
N VAL A 65 -89.12 -20.81 8.77
CA VAL A 65 -88.16 -21.07 9.85
C VAL A 65 -87.16 -22.15 9.46
N THR A 66 -87.60 -23.20 8.74
CA THR A 66 -86.65 -24.22 8.26
C THR A 66 -85.71 -23.72 7.16
N ALA A 67 -86.21 -22.88 6.25
CA ALA A 67 -85.41 -22.25 5.20
C ALA A 67 -84.33 -21.33 5.81
N THR A 68 -84.75 -20.40 6.67
CA THR A 68 -83.83 -19.45 7.34
C THR A 68 -82.79 -20.15 8.22
N LYS A 69 -83.15 -21.26 8.89
CA LYS A 69 -82.20 -22.08 9.65
C LYS A 69 -81.16 -22.75 8.75
N THR A 70 -81.56 -23.15 7.54
CA THR A 70 -80.66 -23.74 6.55
C THR A 70 -79.69 -22.69 6.01
N ASP A 71 -80.18 -21.49 5.67
CA ASP A 71 -79.35 -20.38 5.22
C ASP A 71 -78.35 -19.93 6.31
N LEU A 72 -78.80 -19.90 7.58
CA LEU A 72 -77.92 -19.60 8.71
C LEU A 72 -76.81 -20.65 8.88
N ALA A 73 -77.10 -21.93 8.64
CA ALA A 73 -76.10 -22.99 8.69
C ALA A 73 -75.09 -22.89 7.54
N ALA A 74 -75.55 -22.53 6.33
CA ALA A 74 -74.70 -22.30 5.17
C ALA A 74 -73.75 -21.12 5.40
N THR A 75 -74.28 -19.97 5.82
CA THR A 75 -73.49 -18.76 6.11
C THR A 75 -72.47 -18.99 7.25
N LYS A 76 -72.83 -19.78 8.27
CA LYS A 76 -71.88 -20.18 9.33
C LYS A 76 -70.71 -21.02 8.80
N THR A 77 -70.99 -21.89 7.84
CA THR A 77 -69.96 -22.71 7.17
C THR A 77 -69.02 -21.83 6.34
N GLU A 78 -69.58 -20.90 5.55
CA GLU A 78 -68.79 -19.93 4.77
C GLU A 78 -67.94 -19.02 5.65
N LEU A 79 -68.48 -18.57 6.78
CA LEU A 79 -67.72 -17.78 7.76
C LEU A 79 -66.55 -18.59 8.35
N GLY A 80 -66.73 -19.89 8.58
CA GLY A 80 -65.65 -20.77 9.02
C GLY A 80 -64.56 -20.95 7.97
N ALA A 81 -64.94 -21.10 6.71
CA ALA A 81 -64.01 -21.23 5.58
C ALA A 81 -63.20 -19.93 5.38
N THR A 82 -63.86 -18.78 5.35
CA THR A 82 -63.21 -17.47 5.20
C THR A 82 -62.26 -17.16 6.35
N LYS A 83 -62.64 -17.50 7.60
CA LYS A 83 -61.74 -17.37 8.76
C LYS A 83 -60.48 -18.21 8.62
N SER A 84 -60.61 -19.44 8.11
CA SER A 84 -59.49 -20.35 7.91
C SER A 84 -58.56 -19.84 6.80
N GLU A 85 -59.11 -19.33 5.70
CA GLU A 85 -58.33 -18.72 4.61
C GLU A 85 -57.57 -17.48 5.09
N LEU A 86 -58.23 -16.60 5.87
CA LEU A 86 -57.58 -15.42 6.42
C LEU A 86 -56.42 -15.79 7.34
N GLY A 87 -56.57 -16.84 8.16
CA GLY A 87 -55.49 -17.37 9.00
C GLY A 87 -54.29 -17.87 8.18
N ALA A 88 -54.53 -18.62 7.10
CA ALA A 88 -53.46 -19.09 6.22
C ALA A 88 -52.74 -17.95 5.50
N ARG A 89 -53.49 -16.93 5.05
CA ARG A 89 -52.91 -15.71 4.44
C ARG A 89 -52.06 -14.93 5.44
N LEU A 90 -52.51 -14.81 6.69
CA LEU A 90 -51.74 -14.14 7.76
C LEU A 90 -50.40 -14.85 8.01
N GLN A 91 -50.43 -16.17 8.17
CA GLN A 91 -49.20 -16.96 8.39
C GLN A 91 -48.22 -16.86 7.21
N THR A 92 -48.74 -16.81 5.97
CA THR A 92 -47.93 -16.60 4.77
C THR A 92 -47.27 -15.22 4.80
N SER A 93 -48.03 -14.18 5.12
CA SER A 93 -47.52 -12.82 5.22
C SER A 93 -46.48 -12.68 6.33
N GLU A 94 -46.68 -13.31 7.49
CA GLU A 94 -45.72 -13.32 8.59
C GLU A 94 -44.40 -14.00 8.17
N SER A 95 -44.48 -15.09 7.41
CA SER A 95 -43.30 -15.79 6.88
C SER A 95 -42.52 -14.91 5.89
N GLN A 96 -43.22 -14.21 4.98
CA GLN A 96 -42.59 -13.28 4.03
C GLN A 96 -41.91 -12.09 4.72
N VAL A 97 -42.51 -11.57 5.80
CA VAL A 97 -41.90 -10.50 6.60
C VAL A 97 -40.60 -10.97 7.25
N ALA A 98 -40.57 -12.20 7.79
CA ALA A 98 -39.36 -12.76 8.37
C ALA A 98 -38.24 -12.93 7.32
N GLU A 99 -38.57 -13.43 6.13
CA GLU A 99 -37.62 -13.60 5.03
C GLU A 99 -37.02 -12.26 4.57
N LEU A 100 -37.85 -11.23 4.39
CA LEU A 100 -37.39 -9.88 4.05
C LEU A 100 -36.53 -9.25 5.16
N GLN A 101 -36.79 -9.58 6.43
CA GLN A 101 -35.94 -9.11 7.54
C GLN A 101 -34.55 -9.75 7.47
N THR A 102 -34.47 -11.05 7.17
CA THR A 102 -33.19 -11.74 6.96
C THR A 102 -32.44 -11.17 5.75
N GLU A 103 -33.11 -10.98 4.62
CA GLU A 103 -32.50 -10.40 3.42
C GLU A 103 -31.94 -8.99 3.68
N ASN A 104 -32.67 -8.16 4.43
CA ASN A 104 -32.19 -6.83 4.81
C ASN A 104 -30.96 -6.87 5.74
N GLN A 105 -30.85 -7.88 6.61
CA GLN A 105 -29.66 -8.08 7.44
C GLN A 105 -28.46 -8.45 6.59
N ASP A 106 -28.62 -9.40 5.65
CA ASP A 106 -27.57 -9.83 4.73
C ASP A 106 -27.11 -8.68 3.81
N LEU A 107 -28.05 -7.87 3.31
CA LEU A 107 -27.74 -6.64 2.57
C LEU A 107 -26.94 -5.64 3.42
N GLY A 108 -27.22 -5.55 4.71
CA GLY A 108 -26.45 -4.74 5.65
C GLY A 108 -25.00 -5.22 5.81
N VAL A 109 -24.81 -6.54 5.92
CA VAL A 109 -23.47 -7.16 6.02
C VAL A 109 -22.68 -6.91 4.73
N THR A 110 -23.25 -7.23 3.57
CA THR A 110 -22.58 -7.06 2.27
C THR A 110 -22.22 -5.60 1.99
N LYS A 111 -23.06 -4.64 2.38
CA LYS A 111 -22.74 -3.20 2.29
C LYS A 111 -21.53 -2.81 3.14
N THR A 112 -21.41 -3.43 4.32
CA THR A 112 -20.29 -3.18 5.23
C THR A 112 -18.98 -3.76 4.66
N GLU A 113 -19.02 -4.99 4.14
CA GLU A 113 -17.88 -5.63 3.47
C GLU A 113 -17.44 -4.85 2.22
N LEU A 114 -18.39 -4.35 1.42
CA LEU A 114 -18.10 -3.49 0.28
C LEU A 114 -17.41 -2.18 0.72
N GLY A 115 -17.82 -1.62 1.85
CA GLY A 115 -17.17 -0.46 2.46
C GLY A 115 -15.72 -0.75 2.85
N ALA A 116 -15.47 -1.90 3.48
CA ALA A 116 -14.13 -2.33 3.89
C ALA A 116 -13.21 -2.56 2.69
N THR A 117 -13.66 -3.32 1.69
CA THR A 117 -12.88 -3.60 0.46
C THR A 117 -12.56 -2.33 -0.33
N LYS A 118 -13.46 -1.35 -0.35
CA LYS A 118 -13.19 -0.03 -0.94
C LYS A 118 -12.08 0.73 -0.22
N LEU A 119 -12.02 0.65 1.11
CA LEU A 119 -10.93 1.26 1.89
C LEU A 119 -9.60 0.55 1.64
N GLU A 120 -9.61 -0.79 1.61
CA GLU A 120 -8.42 -1.58 1.28
C GLU A 120 -7.87 -1.26 -0.10
N LEU A 121 -8.75 -1.10 -1.10
CA LEU A 121 -8.35 -0.68 -2.44
C LEU A 121 -7.65 0.68 -2.43
N GLY A 122 -8.21 1.67 -1.72
CA GLY A 122 -7.58 2.98 -1.59
C GLY A 122 -6.20 2.94 -0.93
N VAL A 123 -6.00 2.04 0.05
CA VAL A 123 -4.67 1.81 0.66
C VAL A 123 -3.71 1.19 -0.35
N VAL A 124 -4.15 0.24 -1.17
CA VAL A 124 -3.33 -0.39 -2.22
C VAL A 124 -2.93 0.63 -3.28
N GLU A 125 -3.85 1.49 -3.72
CA GLU A 125 -3.57 2.57 -4.68
C GLU A 125 -2.50 3.54 -4.15
N ALA A 126 -2.60 3.97 -2.88
CA ALA A 126 -1.61 4.85 -2.26
C ALA A 126 -0.22 4.19 -2.15
N ARG A 127 -0.18 2.88 -1.84
CA ARG A 127 1.08 2.11 -1.80
C ARG A 127 1.70 1.97 -3.19
N LEU A 128 0.88 1.76 -4.21
CA LEU A 128 1.36 1.67 -5.59
C LEU A 128 2.00 3.01 -6.02
N GLN A 129 1.32 4.13 -5.78
CA GLN A 129 1.85 5.46 -6.10
C GLN A 129 3.17 5.76 -5.36
N THR A 130 3.27 5.34 -4.10
CA THR A 130 4.51 5.46 -3.32
C THR A 130 5.63 4.62 -3.94
N SER A 131 5.33 3.37 -4.32
CA SER A 131 6.29 2.48 -4.97
C SER A 131 6.75 3.01 -6.33
N GLU A 132 5.84 3.57 -7.13
CA GLU A 132 6.16 4.19 -8.43
C GLU A 132 7.11 5.38 -8.25
N SER A 133 6.89 6.20 -7.22
CA SER A 133 7.75 7.33 -6.88
C SER A 133 9.16 6.86 -6.47
N GLN A 134 9.26 5.80 -5.66
CA GLN A 134 10.54 5.21 -5.25
C GLN A 134 11.32 4.64 -6.44
N VAL A 135 10.63 3.99 -7.39
CA VAL A 135 11.27 3.48 -8.61
C VAL A 135 11.82 4.64 -9.46
N ALA A 136 11.08 5.74 -9.60
CA ALA A 136 11.55 6.91 -10.33
C ALA A 136 12.78 7.57 -9.68
N GLU A 137 12.81 7.62 -8.34
CA GLU A 137 13.95 8.15 -7.57
C GLU A 137 15.20 7.27 -7.77
N LEU A 138 15.08 5.95 -7.59
CA LEU A 138 16.18 5.01 -7.83
C LEU A 138 16.69 5.04 -9.28
N GLN A 139 15.79 5.24 -10.25
CA GLN A 139 16.18 5.37 -11.64
C GLN A 139 16.98 6.65 -11.89
N THR A 140 16.63 7.74 -11.22
CA THR A 140 17.39 9.01 -11.26
C THR A 140 18.76 8.86 -10.59
N GLU A 141 18.80 8.21 -9.43
CA GLU A 141 20.07 7.94 -8.72
C GLU A 141 21.01 7.06 -9.55
N ASN A 142 20.49 5.99 -10.17
CA ASN A 142 21.28 5.13 -11.05
C ASN A 142 21.84 5.89 -12.27
N GLN A 143 21.07 6.83 -12.84
CA GLN A 143 21.57 7.67 -13.93
C GLN A 143 22.69 8.60 -13.45
N ALA A 144 22.56 9.22 -12.27
CA ALA A 144 23.60 10.05 -11.70
C ALA A 144 24.88 9.25 -11.42
N GLN A 145 24.75 8.04 -10.84
CA GLN A 145 25.88 7.15 -10.59
C GLN A 145 26.58 6.71 -11.88
N ALA A 146 25.84 6.47 -12.97
CA ALA A 146 26.43 6.14 -14.27
C ALA A 146 27.29 7.31 -14.82
N VAL A 147 26.84 8.55 -14.63
CA VAL A 147 27.60 9.75 -15.01
C VAL A 147 28.89 9.88 -14.18
N ASP A 148 28.80 9.68 -12.86
CA ASP A 148 29.96 9.75 -11.97
C ASP A 148 31.01 8.66 -12.30
N LEU A 149 30.57 7.45 -12.62
CA LEU A 149 31.45 6.37 -13.07
C LEU A 149 32.20 6.74 -14.36
N SER A 150 31.50 7.30 -15.35
CA SER A 150 32.12 7.77 -16.60
C SER A 150 33.16 8.87 -16.32
N ALA A 151 32.84 9.83 -15.46
CA ALA A 151 33.78 10.90 -15.10
C ALA A 151 35.01 10.37 -14.36
N MET A 152 34.84 9.35 -13.52
CA MET A 152 35.94 8.71 -12.80
C MET A 152 36.84 7.90 -13.74
N GLU A 153 36.26 7.23 -14.75
CA GLU A 153 36.99 6.54 -15.81
C GLU A 153 37.85 7.52 -16.63
N ASP A 154 37.28 8.65 -17.06
CA ASP A 154 38.01 9.70 -17.77
C ASP A 154 39.19 10.24 -16.93
N ARG A 155 38.97 10.47 -15.63
CA ARG A 155 40.03 10.91 -14.72
C ARG A 155 41.12 9.87 -14.57
N SER A 156 40.77 8.59 -14.47
CA SER A 156 41.72 7.48 -14.39
C SER A 156 42.62 7.45 -15.62
N ASN A 157 42.02 7.49 -16.82
CA ASN A 157 42.74 7.51 -18.09
C ASN A 157 43.70 8.71 -18.19
N SER A 158 43.25 9.89 -17.76
CA SER A 158 44.08 11.09 -17.71
C SER A 158 45.28 10.93 -16.76
N THR A 159 45.07 10.40 -15.57
CA THR A 159 46.17 10.15 -14.61
C THR A 159 47.15 9.10 -15.10
N GLU A 160 46.68 8.08 -15.83
CA GLU A 160 47.55 7.07 -16.43
C GLU A 160 48.42 7.64 -17.55
N LEU A 161 47.86 8.53 -18.38
CA LEU A 161 48.64 9.28 -19.38
C LEU A 161 49.71 10.15 -18.73
N GLN A 162 49.37 10.89 -17.67
CA GLN A 162 50.33 11.70 -16.93
C GLN A 162 51.46 10.85 -16.33
N LEU A 163 51.14 9.66 -15.81
CA LEU A 163 52.14 8.74 -15.26
C LEU A 163 53.12 8.24 -16.34
N GLN A 164 52.62 7.95 -17.55
CA GLN A 164 53.46 7.56 -18.69
C GLN A 164 54.37 8.72 -19.14
N GLU A 165 53.85 9.94 -19.17
CA GLU A 165 54.62 11.15 -19.50
C GLU A 165 55.73 11.38 -18.47
N HIS A 166 55.40 11.36 -17.17
CA HIS A 166 56.38 11.48 -16.10
C HIS A 166 57.46 10.39 -16.15
N LYS A 167 57.10 9.14 -16.49
CA LYS A 167 58.06 8.05 -16.67
C LYS A 167 59.03 8.33 -17.82
N THR A 168 58.53 8.87 -18.93
CA THR A 168 59.36 9.24 -20.09
C THR A 168 60.36 10.34 -19.72
N VAL A 169 59.89 11.41 -19.09
CA VAL A 169 60.74 12.52 -18.61
C VAL A 169 61.80 12.02 -17.61
N MET A 170 61.45 11.06 -16.75
CA MET A 170 62.41 10.49 -15.80
C MET A 170 63.53 9.71 -16.47
N GLU A 171 63.24 8.93 -17.51
CA GLU A 171 64.29 8.23 -18.28
C GLU A 171 65.17 9.21 -19.07
N GLU A 172 64.59 10.26 -19.65
CA GLU A 172 65.35 11.33 -20.32
C GLU A 172 66.28 12.08 -19.35
N LEU A 173 65.75 12.47 -18.18
CA LEU A 173 66.52 13.15 -17.15
C LEU A 173 67.66 12.26 -16.64
N LYS A 174 67.38 10.97 -16.41
CA LYS A 174 68.39 9.98 -16.02
C LYS A 174 69.49 9.86 -17.07
N SER A 175 69.13 9.76 -18.35
CA SER A 175 70.10 9.74 -19.46
C SER A 175 70.99 10.99 -19.47
N THR A 176 70.38 12.17 -19.26
CA THR A 176 71.12 13.44 -19.18
C THR A 176 72.09 13.48 -18.00
N VAL A 177 71.65 13.02 -16.82
CA VAL A 177 72.49 12.94 -15.61
C VAL A 177 73.67 12.01 -15.82
N GLU A 178 73.45 10.81 -16.39
CA GLU A 178 74.54 9.88 -16.68
C GLU A 178 75.50 10.46 -17.74
N GLY A 179 74.98 11.15 -18.75
CA GLY A 179 75.80 11.88 -19.73
C GLY A 179 76.68 12.97 -19.08
N LEU A 180 76.11 13.79 -18.18
CA LEU A 180 76.86 14.81 -17.44
C LEU A 180 77.91 14.20 -16.50
N LYS A 181 77.58 13.10 -15.81
CA LYS A 181 78.56 12.35 -14.99
C LYS A 181 79.72 11.84 -15.85
N GLY A 182 79.44 11.31 -17.03
CA GLY A 182 80.45 10.91 -18.02
C GLY A 182 81.38 12.07 -18.37
N HIS A 183 80.83 13.22 -18.76
CA HIS A 183 81.62 14.41 -19.07
C HIS A 183 82.48 14.90 -17.90
N ILE A 184 82.00 14.78 -16.66
CA ILE A 184 82.79 15.15 -15.46
C ILE A 184 83.92 14.13 -15.21
N ALA A 185 83.71 12.85 -15.53
CA ALA A 185 84.72 11.79 -15.37
C ALA A 185 85.78 11.84 -16.47
N GLU A 186 85.42 12.17 -17.70
CA GLU A 186 86.32 12.23 -18.86
C GLU A 186 87.18 13.49 -18.90
N ARG A 187 86.83 14.54 -18.15
CA ARG A 187 87.70 15.72 -18.03
C ARG A 187 88.99 15.35 -17.29
N PRO A 188 90.17 15.45 -17.94
CA PRO A 188 91.44 15.12 -17.29
C PRO A 188 91.69 16.07 -16.12
N LYS A 189 91.75 15.51 -14.90
CA LYS A 189 92.06 16.23 -13.66
C LYS A 189 93.48 15.91 -13.23
N VAL A 190 94.44 16.74 -13.65
CA VAL A 190 95.84 16.59 -13.25
C VAL A 190 96.20 17.72 -12.30
N ALA A 191 96.58 17.40 -11.07
CA ALA A 191 97.30 18.33 -10.21
C ALA A 191 98.29 17.55 -9.37
N PHE A 192 99.53 17.98 -9.33
CA PHE A 192 100.59 17.34 -8.56
C PHE A 192 101.25 18.35 -7.63
N SER A 193 101.72 17.86 -6.48
CA SER A 193 102.61 18.61 -5.60
C SER A 193 103.63 17.65 -4.99
N ALA A 194 104.91 18.00 -5.12
CA ALA A 194 106.01 17.23 -4.57
C ALA A 194 107.02 18.13 -3.85
N ALA A 195 107.75 17.58 -2.88
CA ALA A 195 108.82 18.26 -2.14
C ALA A 195 110.15 17.48 -2.18
N LEU A 196 111.23 18.21 -1.90
CA LEU A 196 112.56 17.68 -1.67
C LEU A 196 112.70 17.28 -0.19
N THR A 197 112.20 16.12 0.21
CA THR A 197 112.23 15.75 1.63
C THR A 197 113.62 15.34 2.09
N ASP A 198 114.06 15.99 3.18
CA ASP A 198 115.27 15.66 3.95
C ASP A 198 116.56 15.62 3.09
N ALA A 199 116.57 16.41 2.02
CA ALA A 199 117.69 16.49 1.08
C ALA A 199 118.90 17.26 1.67
N GLY A 200 118.73 17.90 2.82
CA GLY A 200 119.77 18.71 3.47
C GLY A 200 120.23 19.83 2.55
N ASN A 201 121.55 19.99 2.42
CA ASN A 201 122.17 20.95 1.52
C ASN A 201 122.33 20.36 0.10
N VAL A 202 121.48 20.79 -0.83
CA VAL A 202 121.54 20.38 -2.24
C VAL A 202 122.42 21.38 -3.00
N GLY A 203 123.65 20.96 -3.31
CA GLY A 203 124.70 21.79 -3.94
C GLY A 203 125.86 22.16 -2.98
N PRO A 204 126.89 22.90 -3.43
CA PRO A 204 127.08 23.43 -4.78
C PRO A 204 127.44 22.31 -5.78
N VAL A 205 126.77 22.32 -6.93
CA VAL A 205 127.03 21.40 -8.03
C VAL A 205 127.86 22.08 -9.12
N ASN A 206 128.84 21.36 -9.67
CA ASN A 206 129.73 21.87 -10.71
C ASN A 206 129.14 21.77 -12.12
N THR A 207 127.94 21.21 -12.25
CA THR A 207 127.17 21.08 -13.46
C THR A 207 125.71 21.31 -13.12
N ASP A 208 124.94 21.82 -14.07
CA ASP A 208 123.51 22.02 -13.88
C ASP A 208 122.80 20.69 -13.59
N THR A 209 122.20 20.60 -12.40
CA THR A 209 121.60 19.35 -11.90
C THR A 209 120.08 19.50 -11.82
N THR A 210 119.37 18.51 -12.37
CA THR A 210 117.92 18.39 -12.27
C THR A 210 117.52 18.01 -10.84
N LEU A 211 116.55 18.72 -10.28
CA LEU A 211 116.04 18.43 -8.93
C LEU A 211 115.04 17.27 -8.96
N ILE A 212 115.29 16.24 -8.15
CA ILE A 212 114.43 15.07 -8.02
C ILE A 212 113.61 15.19 -6.72
N TYR A 213 112.33 15.51 -6.86
CA TYR A 213 111.39 15.62 -5.75
C TYR A 213 110.86 14.23 -5.37
N THR A 214 111.27 13.71 -4.21
CA THR A 214 111.02 12.31 -3.81
C THR A 214 109.73 12.12 -3.03
N LYS A 215 109.17 13.18 -2.41
CA LYS A 215 107.93 13.10 -1.64
C LYS A 215 106.78 13.74 -2.40
N VAL A 216 105.78 12.93 -2.77
CA VAL A 216 104.56 13.40 -3.41
C VAL A 216 103.47 13.61 -2.35
N PHE A 217 102.88 14.81 -2.30
CA PHE A 217 101.81 15.14 -1.35
C PHE A 217 100.42 14.87 -1.90
N THR A 218 100.17 15.30 -3.13
CA THR A 218 98.86 15.18 -3.80
C THR A 218 99.10 14.98 -5.29
N ASN A 219 98.30 14.11 -5.91
CA ASN A 219 98.30 13.87 -7.36
C ASN A 219 96.86 13.80 -7.91
N ILE A 220 96.01 14.82 -7.64
CA ILE A 220 94.58 14.85 -7.99
C ILE A 220 94.06 16.31 -8.11
N GLY A 221 93.23 16.60 -9.11
CA GLY A 221 92.74 17.95 -9.46
C GLY A 221 91.61 18.56 -8.61
N ASN A 222 91.96 19.60 -7.83
CA ASN A 222 91.47 21.00 -7.98
C ASN A 222 92.14 21.92 -6.92
N HIS A 223 93.24 22.60 -7.27
CA HIS A 223 93.90 23.61 -6.41
C HIS A 223 94.21 24.85 -7.25
N TYR A 224 93.80 26.04 -6.78
CA TYR A 224 94.06 27.32 -7.45
C TYR A 224 95.23 28.04 -6.76
N SER A 225 96.22 28.48 -7.55
CA SER A 225 97.32 29.34 -7.11
C SER A 225 97.69 30.31 -8.25
N PRO A 226 97.98 31.59 -7.98
CA PRO A 226 98.48 32.52 -8.99
C PRO A 226 99.93 32.14 -9.35
N ALA A 227 100.07 31.26 -10.34
CA ALA A 227 101.35 30.80 -10.89
C ALA A 227 101.45 31.15 -12.40
N THR A 228 102.65 31.00 -12.97
CA THR A 228 102.90 31.19 -14.41
C THR A 228 102.24 30.07 -15.21
N VAL A 229 101.51 30.41 -16.27
CA VAL A 229 100.84 29.44 -17.16
C VAL A 229 101.78 29.04 -18.29
N LEU A 230 101.91 27.74 -18.54
CA LEU A 230 102.67 27.17 -19.64
C LEU A 230 101.75 26.28 -20.49
N GLN A 231 101.79 26.44 -21.81
CA GLN A 231 101.20 25.48 -22.74
C GLN A 231 102.20 24.35 -22.97
N LEU A 232 101.76 23.11 -22.84
CA LEU A 232 102.59 21.91 -22.96
C LEU A 232 101.93 20.92 -23.92
N GLU A 233 102.72 20.29 -24.77
CA GLU A 233 102.31 19.18 -25.64
C GLU A 233 102.61 17.82 -24.98
N VAL A 234 101.95 16.77 -25.46
CA VAL A 234 102.20 15.40 -24.96
C VAL A 234 103.66 15.02 -25.20
N GLY A 235 104.41 14.81 -24.12
CA GLY A 235 105.84 14.49 -24.17
C GLY A 235 106.76 15.60 -23.65
N ASP A 236 106.24 16.81 -23.45
CA ASP A 236 106.99 17.90 -22.84
C ASP A 236 107.39 17.57 -21.39
N GLN A 237 108.61 17.95 -21.04
CA GLN A 237 109.17 17.73 -19.71
C GLN A 237 109.40 19.08 -19.02
N VAL A 238 108.76 19.25 -17.86
CA VAL A 238 108.99 20.40 -16.99
C VAL A 238 109.75 19.94 -15.76
N TYR A 239 110.88 20.58 -15.49
CA TYR A 239 111.72 20.27 -14.35
C TYR A 239 112.35 21.55 -13.80
N MET A 240 112.63 21.54 -12.49
CA MET A 240 113.42 22.58 -11.84
C MET A 240 114.89 22.21 -11.89
N ARG A 241 115.74 23.17 -12.27
CA ARG A 241 117.19 22.99 -12.33
C ARG A 241 117.86 23.91 -11.35
N LEU A 242 118.81 23.39 -10.58
CA LEU A 242 119.65 24.20 -9.72
C LEU A 242 120.86 24.69 -10.53
N PRO A 243 121.01 26.01 -10.77
CA PRO A 243 122.10 26.52 -11.60
C PRO A 243 123.45 26.43 -10.90
N SER A 244 124.50 26.07 -11.65
CA SER A 244 125.89 26.09 -11.19
C SER A 244 126.53 27.49 -11.34
N PRO A 245 127.62 27.82 -10.62
CA PRO A 245 128.26 27.06 -9.53
C PRO A 245 127.95 27.58 -8.11
N ARG A 246 127.07 28.59 -7.95
CA ARG A 246 126.95 29.35 -6.67
C ARG A 246 125.63 29.20 -5.92
N TYR A 247 124.68 28.44 -6.45
CA TYR A 247 123.36 28.30 -5.83
C TYR A 247 123.27 26.99 -5.05
N GLN A 248 122.67 27.06 -3.86
CA GLN A 248 122.40 25.93 -2.99
C GLN A 248 120.96 26.04 -2.51
N LEU A 249 120.28 24.91 -2.45
CA LEU A 249 118.95 24.79 -1.89
C LEU A 249 119.06 24.01 -0.57
N TYR A 250 118.41 24.52 0.47
CA TYR A 250 118.31 23.80 1.73
C TYR A 250 116.90 23.25 1.89
N ASP A 251 116.81 21.97 2.28
CA ASP A 251 115.55 21.39 2.70
C ASP A 251 115.71 20.45 3.90
N ASN A 252 114.65 20.30 4.68
CA ASN A 252 114.58 19.39 5.83
C ASN A 252 113.18 18.77 5.96
N SER A 253 112.87 18.14 7.10
CA SER A 253 111.57 17.47 7.32
C SER A 253 110.34 18.38 7.16
N ASN A 254 110.51 19.71 7.23
CA ASN A 254 109.45 20.70 7.03
C ASN A 254 109.14 20.99 5.54
N ASN A 255 109.94 20.51 4.58
CA ASN A 255 109.68 20.60 3.13
C ASN A 255 109.52 22.05 2.62
N TYR A 256 110.59 22.84 2.68
CA TYR A 256 110.58 24.25 2.27
C TYR A 256 110.51 24.41 0.75
N SER A 257 110.99 23.43 -0.01
CA SER A 257 111.01 23.51 -1.47
C SER A 257 109.96 22.57 -2.06
N THR A 258 108.90 23.17 -2.60
CA THR A 258 107.81 22.44 -3.27
C THR A 258 107.77 22.77 -4.75
N PHE A 259 107.45 21.77 -5.57
CA PHE A 259 107.13 21.92 -6.98
C PHE A 259 105.71 21.42 -7.19
N SER A 260 104.83 22.35 -7.57
CA SER A 260 103.40 22.07 -7.72
C SER A 260 102.91 22.59 -9.06
N GLY A 261 102.03 21.83 -9.71
CA GLY A 261 101.44 22.19 -10.99
C GLY A 261 100.07 21.55 -11.15
N PHE A 262 99.23 22.14 -11.98
CA PHE A 262 97.91 21.61 -12.30
C PHE A 262 97.50 21.94 -13.73
N LEU A 263 96.73 21.05 -14.34
CA LEU A 263 96.16 21.24 -15.66
C LEU A 263 94.97 22.19 -15.55
N LEU A 264 95.09 23.35 -16.18
CA LEU A 264 94.02 24.35 -16.25
C LEU A 264 92.99 23.97 -17.32
N PHE A 265 93.47 23.72 -18.54
CA PHE A 265 92.66 23.34 -19.69
C PHE A 265 93.40 22.25 -20.48
N PRO A 266 92.81 21.06 -20.69
CA PRO A 266 93.30 20.16 -21.73
C PRO A 266 93.10 20.82 -23.10
N MET A 267 94.12 20.74 -23.95
CA MET A 267 94.07 21.11 -25.36
C MET A 267 93.69 19.89 -26.21
#